data_AF-A0A1Y4VFR9-F1
#
_entry.id   AF-A0A1Y4VFR9-F1
#
_cell.length_a   1.000
_cell.length_b   1.000
_cell.length_c   1.000
_cell.angle_alpha   90.00
_cell.angle_beta   90.00
_cell.angle_gamma   90.00
#
_symmetry.space_group_name_H-M   'P 1'
#
loop_
_entity.id
_entity.type
_entity.pdbx_description
1 polymer ?
#
loop_
_entity_poly.entity_id
_entity_poly.type
_entity_poly.pdbx_seq_one_letter_code
_entity_poly.pdbx_strand_id
1 'polypeptide(L)' 'MGSIKELIQKCVQIEMPGLDIGIVTSAEPLRITLEDDAKINISESSLVIPSGKQPLKEGEELYLLSMNKGKIYYVLDRV' A
#
# COMPACT_ATOMS: atom_id res chain seq x y z
N MET A 1 -16.31 -10.58 28.75
CA MET A 1 -14.95 -9.99 28.88
C MET A 1 -13.99 -10.96 28.23
N GLY A 2 -13.27 -10.54 27.19
CA GLY A 2 -12.35 -11.43 26.47
C GLY A 2 -11.13 -11.79 27.31
N SER A 3 -10.57 -12.98 27.11
CA SER A 3 -9.39 -13.42 27.85
C SER A 3 -8.17 -12.57 27.49
N ILE A 4 -7.17 -12.54 28.37
CA ILE A 4 -5.88 -11.88 28.12
C ILE A 4 -5.24 -12.41 26.82
N LYS A 5 -5.47 -13.70 26.47
CA LYS A 5 -5.06 -14.26 25.17
C LYS A 5 -5.72 -13.55 23.99
N GLU A 6 -7.03 -13.30 24.04
CA GLU A 6 -7.75 -12.61 22.96
C GLU A 6 -7.37 -11.14 22.85
N LEU A 7 -7.06 -10.49 23.99
CA LEU A 7 -6.51 -9.14 24.00
C LEU A 7 -5.11 -9.12 23.39
N ILE A 8 -4.24 -10.06 23.77
CA ILE A 8 -2.90 -10.19 23.21
C ILE A 8 -2.96 -10.53 21.71
N GLN A 9 -3.87 -11.39 21.26
CA GLN A 9 -4.05 -11.68 19.82
C GLN A 9 -4.55 -10.48 19.02
N LYS A 10 -5.35 -9.60 19.63
CA LYS A 10 -5.73 -8.32 19.02
C LYS A 10 -4.57 -7.32 18.98
N CYS A 11 -3.72 -7.32 20.00
CA CYS A 11 -2.51 -6.49 20.05
C CYS A 11 -1.38 -7.00 19.13
N VAL A 12 -1.25 -8.32 18.99
CA VAL A 12 -0.30 -9.03 18.14
C VAL A 12 -0.91 -9.25 16.75
N GLN A 13 -1.73 -8.32 16.25
CA GLN A 13 -1.92 -8.16 14.80
C GLN A 13 -0.62 -7.62 14.21
N ILE A 14 0.46 -8.40 14.33
CA ILE A 14 1.63 -8.33 13.48
C ILE A 14 1.15 -8.91 12.17
N GLU A 15 0.42 -8.11 11.41
CA GLU A 15 0.14 -8.46 10.04
C GLU A 15 1.46 -8.46 9.30
N MET A 16 1.76 -9.59 8.67
CA MET A 16 2.86 -9.64 7.72
C MET A 16 2.56 -8.60 6.64
N PRO A 17 3.52 -7.71 6.35
CA PRO A 17 3.32 -6.75 5.27
C PRO A 17 3.05 -7.51 3.97
N GLY A 18 2.07 -7.03 3.22
CA GLY A 18 1.80 -7.51 1.87
C GLY A 18 2.78 -6.88 0.89
N LEU A 19 3.13 -7.61 -0.17
CA LEU A 19 3.82 -7.04 -1.32
C LEU A 19 2.86 -7.11 -2.50
N ASP A 20 2.43 -5.95 -2.98
CA ASP A 20 1.49 -5.81 -4.08
C ASP A 20 2.17 -5.09 -5.26
N ILE A 21 1.68 -5.29 -6.47
CA ILE A 21 2.08 -4.52 -7.65
C ILE A 21 1.00 -3.50 -7.95
N GLY A 22 1.39 -2.24 -8.11
CA GLY A 22 0.49 -1.14 -8.43
C GLY A 22 0.91 -0.40 -9.69
N ILE A 23 -0.06 0.01 -10.49
CA ILE A 23 0.12 0.79 -11.71
C ILE A 23 -0.33 2.22 -11.46
N VAL A 24 0.52 3.20 -11.75
CA VAL A 24 0.18 4.62 -11.66
C VAL A 24 -0.83 4.95 -12.76
N THR A 25 -2.09 5.17 -12.38
CA THR A 25 -3.16 5.49 -13.34
C THR A 25 -3.37 6.98 -13.53
N SER A 26 -2.95 7.79 -12.57
CA SER A 26 -2.88 9.25 -12.75
C SER A 26 -1.74 9.84 -11.91
N ALA A 27 -1.05 10.85 -12.43
CA ALA A 27 0.04 11.52 -11.71
C ALA A 27 -0.41 12.76 -10.93
N GLU A 28 -1.48 13.44 -11.36
CA GLU A 28 -2.00 14.66 -10.72
C GLU A 28 -3.55 14.71 -10.77
N PRO A 29 -4.25 14.38 -9.66
CA PRO A 29 -3.74 13.89 -8.39
C PRO A 29 -3.25 12.44 -8.50
N LEU A 30 -2.20 12.09 -7.75
CA LEU A 30 -1.59 10.76 -7.81
C LEU A 30 -2.61 9.65 -7.45
N ARG A 31 -2.75 8.69 -8.36
CA ARG A 31 -3.59 7.50 -8.22
C ARG A 31 -2.83 6.27 -8.68
N ILE A 32 -2.91 5.21 -7.87
CA ILE A 32 -2.34 3.91 -8.18
C ILE A 32 -3.45 2.86 -8.09
N THR A 33 -3.49 1.95 -9.04
CA THR A 33 -4.43 0.82 -9.06
C THR A 33 -3.65 -0.47 -8.89
N LEU A 34 -4.08 -1.37 -8.01
CA LEU A 34 -3.41 -2.66 -7.84
C LEU A 34 -3.64 -3.55 -9.07
N GLU A 35 -2.60 -4.25 -9.52
CA GLU A 35 -2.67 -5.16 -10.67
C GLU A 35 -3.66 -6.31 -10.42
N ASP A 36 -3.63 -6.88 -9.23
CA ASP A 36 -4.49 -8.01 -8.83
C ASP A 36 -5.96 -7.62 -8.60
N ASP A 37 -6.25 -6.34 -8.33
CA ASP A 37 -7.62 -5.86 -8.09
C ASP A 37 -7.83 -4.43 -8.59
N ALA A 38 -8.39 -4.34 -9.80
CA ALA A 38 -8.73 -3.08 -10.45
C ALA A 38 -9.75 -2.21 -9.68
N LYS A 39 -10.41 -2.73 -8.64
CA LYS A 39 -11.31 -1.93 -7.78
C LYS A 39 -10.54 -1.17 -6.72
N ILE A 40 -9.34 -1.62 -6.35
CA ILE A 40 -8.53 -0.98 -5.32
C ILE A 40 -7.76 0.19 -5.93
N ASN A 41 -8.30 1.39 -5.71
CA ASN A 41 -7.68 2.64 -6.11
C ASN A 41 -7.07 3.32 -4.89
N ILE A 42 -5.75 3.44 -4.91
CA ILE A 42 -4.94 4.01 -3.84
C ILE A 42 -4.69 5.48 -4.16
N SER A 43 -5.12 6.35 -3.27
CA SER A 43 -4.88 7.79 -3.34
C SER A 43 -3.56 8.16 -2.66
N GLU A 44 -3.03 9.33 -3.00
CA GLU A 44 -1.82 9.91 -2.41
C GLU A 44 -1.83 9.92 -0.86
N SER A 45 -2.98 10.13 -0.24
CA SER A 45 -3.15 10.12 1.23
C SER A 45 -2.78 8.79 1.90
N SER A 46 -2.86 7.69 1.16
CA SER A 46 -2.56 6.34 1.63
C SER A 46 -1.18 5.86 1.17
N LEU A 47 -0.44 6.70 0.44
CA LEU A 47 0.86 6.40 -0.12
C LEU A 47 1.96 7.09 0.66
N VAL A 48 3.02 6.34 0.93
CA VAL A 48 4.27 6.88 1.43
C VAL A 48 5.32 6.71 0.34
N ILE A 49 5.74 7.83 -0.25
CA ILE A 49 6.67 7.86 -1.37
C ILE A 49 8.00 8.43 -0.86
N PRO A 50 9.09 7.65 -0.85
CA PRO A 50 10.41 8.17 -0.54
C PRO A 50 10.80 9.27 -1.53
N SER A 51 11.47 10.33 -1.04
CA SER A 51 11.84 11.51 -1.84
C SER A 51 12.67 11.19 -3.09
N GLY A 52 13.42 10.09 -3.10
CA GLY A 52 14.21 9.65 -4.25
C GLY A 52 13.43 8.91 -5.35
N LYS A 53 12.13 8.70 -5.18
CA LYS A 53 11.29 7.89 -6.09
C LYS A 53 10.27 8.71 -6.87
N GLN A 54 10.16 9.99 -6.54
CA GLN A 54 9.41 10.98 -7.31
C GLN A 54 10.26 11.55 -8.46
N PRO A 55 9.62 12.06 -9.53
CA PRO A 55 8.19 11.97 -9.81
C PRO A 55 7.79 10.58 -10.31
N LEU A 56 6.55 10.19 -10.02
CA LEU A 56 5.90 9.01 -10.61
C LEU A 56 5.18 9.43 -11.89
N LYS A 57 5.20 8.57 -12.91
CA LYS A 57 4.57 8.82 -14.21
C LYS A 57 3.41 7.85 -14.44
N GLU A 58 2.40 8.32 -15.16
CA GLU A 58 1.29 7.47 -15.58
C GLU A 58 1.79 6.27 -16.40
N GLY A 59 1.28 5.09 -16.07
CA GLY A 59 1.69 3.81 -16.65
C GLY A 59 2.91 3.16 -15.97
N GLU A 60 3.53 3.78 -14.95
CA GLU A 60 4.60 3.12 -14.20
C GLU A 60 4.05 2.03 -13.28
N GLU A 61 4.69 0.85 -13.33
CA GLU A 61 4.44 -0.25 -12.41
C GLU A 61 5.41 -0.17 -11.23
N LEU A 62 4.88 -0.36 -10.02
CA LEU A 62 5.58 -0.16 -8.76
C LEU A 62 5.32 -1.32 -7.82
N TYR A 63 6.37 -1.76 -7.14
CA TYR A 63 6.24 -2.61 -5.96
C TYR A 63 5.76 -1.77 -4.78
N LEU A 64 4.67 -2.21 -4.15
CA LEU A 64 4.07 -1.56 -3.00
C LEU A 64 4.12 -2.48 -1.78
N LEU A 65 4.64 -1.96 -0.67
CA LEU A 65 4.52 -2.62 0.62
C LEU A 65 3.20 -2.21 1.28
N SER A 66 2.25 -3.15 1.34
CA SER A 66 0.97 -2.99 1.99
C SER A 66 1.07 -3.22 3.50
N MET A 67 0.63 -2.23 4.27
CA MET A 67 0.62 -2.25 5.73
C MET A 67 -0.76 -1.89 6.26
N ASN A 68 -1.04 -2.31 7.50
CA ASN A 68 -2.29 -2.00 8.21
C ASN A 68 -3.53 -2.42 7.40
N LYS A 69 -3.62 -3.69 6.98
CA LYS A 69 -4.71 -4.24 6.16
C LYS A 69 -4.91 -3.52 4.82
N GLY A 70 -3.83 -3.15 4.12
CA GLY A 70 -3.93 -2.44 2.85
C GLY A 70 -4.52 -1.03 2.98
N LYS A 71 -4.33 -0.40 4.14
CA LYS A 71 -4.69 1.01 4.35
C LYS A 71 -3.55 1.95 4.02
N ILE A 72 -2.30 1.51 4.16
CA ILE A 72 -1.10 2.29 3.89
C ILE A 72 -0.21 1.48 2.94
N TYR A 73 0.29 2.14 1.90
CA TYR A 73 1.18 1.54 0.91
C TYR A 73 2.48 2.33 0.84
N TYR A 74 3.62 1.66 0.96
CA TYR A 74 4.93 2.27 0.75
C TYR A 74 5.43 1.94 -0.65
N VAL A 75 5.83 2.95 -1.41
CA VAL A 75 6.46 2.74 -2.72
C VAL A 75 7.87 2.19 -2.50
N LEU A 76 8.06 0.93 -2.89
CA LEU A 76 9.36 0.27 -2.94
C LEU A 76 10.01 0.60 -4.28
N ASP A 77 10.22 -0.32 -5.19
CA ASP A 77 10.94 -0.05 -6.44
C ASP A 77 10.03 -0.13 -7.66
N ARG A 78 10.55 0.29 -8.82
CA ARG A 78 9.87 0.14 -10.11
C ARG A 78 10.09 -1.28 -10.62
N VAL A 79 9.09 -1.84 -11.30
CA VAL A 79 9.19 -3.14 -11.98
C VAL A 79 10.20 -3.07 -13.13
#